data_AF-A0A8H8CTD8-F1
#
_entry.id   AF-A0A8H8CTD8-F1
#
_cell.length_a   1.000
_cell.length_b   1.000
_cell.length_c   1.000
_cell.angle_alpha   90.00
_cell.angle_beta   90.00
_cell.angle_gamma   90.00
#
_symmetry.space_group_name_H-M   'P 1'
#
loop_
_entity.id
_entity.type
_entity.pdbx_description
1 polymer ?
#
loop_
_entity_poly.entity_id
_entity_poly.type
_entity_poly.pdbx_seq_one_letter_code
_entity_poly.pdbx_strand_id
1 'polypeptide(L)'
;MAPKRLSPQSISGYSVLPIELPPVPSFPTSATHYLYLRPHEPRVPDPDSARSIFIVNVPVSTTETHLRHLFGAQLSSGRVERVEFHGTASEKPSTTTTITSNPKKRKRDTTDELQVELDATALPRTWDRELHTSGAHAIVVFVDRPSMEASLKAAKRAAKTHAKIVWGQGIDNEKDNRFPALGIQRYKSHNRLRYPAHAELLRIVNDYMSIFGRFEEARSREAARGAEVLDEDGFVKVTRGPKINDVAREEELRALMEKHKEKSKGLQDFYRFQMREKKKERQTELLKKFEEDKRKVEEMKRRRGKVKPE
;
A
#
# COMPACT_ATOMS: atom_id res chain seq x y z
N MET A 1 -37.13 -16.53 -46.40
CA MET A 1 -36.74 -16.03 -45.07
C MET A 1 -35.95 -17.12 -44.36
N ALA A 2 -34.67 -16.90 -44.06
CA ALA A 2 -33.89 -17.90 -43.31
C ALA A 2 -34.53 -18.13 -41.93
N PRO A 3 -34.64 -19.37 -41.45
CA PRO A 3 -35.16 -19.63 -40.11
C PRO A 3 -34.27 -18.91 -39.09
N LYS A 4 -34.87 -18.09 -38.22
CA LYS A 4 -34.17 -17.49 -37.08
C LYS A 4 -33.54 -18.64 -36.28
N ARG A 5 -32.21 -18.75 -36.30
CA ARG A 5 -31.49 -19.74 -35.51
C ARG A 5 -31.79 -19.48 -34.05
N LEU A 6 -32.55 -20.37 -33.42
CA LEU A 6 -32.84 -20.33 -31.99
C LEU A 6 -31.51 -20.56 -31.26
N SER A 7 -31.01 -19.54 -30.58
CA SER A 7 -29.83 -19.67 -29.71
C SER A 7 -30.14 -20.60 -28.54
N PRO A 8 -29.18 -21.39 -28.07
CA PRO A 8 -29.37 -22.25 -26.91
C PRO A 8 -29.78 -21.42 -25.68
N GLN A 9 -30.71 -21.93 -24.88
CA GLN A 9 -31.19 -21.25 -23.67
C GLN A 9 -30.16 -21.30 -22.52
N SER A 10 -29.29 -22.32 -22.53
CA SER A 10 -28.23 -22.49 -21.55
C SER A 10 -27.00 -23.15 -22.15
N ILE A 11 -25.80 -22.78 -21.67
CA ILE A 11 -24.52 -23.37 -22.07
C ILE A 11 -23.68 -23.58 -20.80
N SER A 12 -23.23 -24.81 -20.52
CA SER A 12 -22.32 -25.12 -19.41
C SER A 12 -22.74 -24.53 -18.04
N GLY A 13 -24.05 -24.54 -17.75
CA GLY A 13 -24.60 -23.97 -16.51
C GLY A 13 -24.89 -22.46 -16.55
N TYR A 14 -24.51 -21.76 -17.61
CA TYR A 14 -24.89 -20.37 -17.85
C TYR A 14 -26.24 -20.28 -18.54
N SER A 15 -27.06 -19.32 -18.14
CA SER A 15 -28.28 -18.90 -18.83
C SER A 15 -27.92 -17.88 -19.91
N VAL A 16 -28.41 -18.07 -21.13
CA VAL A 16 -28.10 -17.18 -22.25
C VAL A 16 -29.20 -16.13 -22.36
N LEU A 17 -28.84 -14.85 -22.23
CA LEU A 17 -29.75 -13.72 -22.39
C LEU A 17 -29.38 -12.94 -23.66
N PRO A 18 -30.18 -13.04 -24.74
CA PRO A 18 -30.02 -12.19 -25.90
C PRO A 18 -30.47 -10.77 -25.59
N ILE A 19 -29.63 -9.80 -25.94
CA ILE A 19 -29.94 -8.37 -25.93
C ILE A 19 -29.69 -7.80 -27.34
N GLU A 20 -30.45 -6.78 -27.71
CA GLU A 20 -30.26 -6.04 -28.96
C GLU A 20 -29.43 -4.79 -28.70
N LEU A 21 -28.31 -4.64 -29.40
CA LEU A 21 -27.58 -3.39 -29.45
C LEU A 21 -28.28 -2.45 -30.45
N PRO A 22 -28.53 -1.19 -30.07
CA PRO A 22 -29.19 -0.23 -30.94
C PRO A 22 -28.34 0.04 -32.21
N PRO A 23 -28.98 0.32 -33.35
CA PRO A 23 -28.26 0.69 -34.56
C PRO A 23 -27.55 2.02 -34.37
N VAL A 24 -26.37 2.15 -34.97
CA VAL A 24 -25.56 3.37 -34.94
C VAL A 24 -25.32 3.86 -36.38
N PRO A 25 -24.99 5.14 -36.61
CA PRO A 25 -24.76 5.65 -37.97
C PRO A 25 -23.71 4.87 -38.76
N SER A 26 -22.69 4.33 -38.08
CA SER A 26 -21.65 3.49 -38.69
C SER A 26 -22.09 2.04 -38.98
N PHE A 27 -23.16 1.58 -38.33
CA PHE A 27 -23.71 0.24 -38.47
C PHE A 27 -25.24 0.27 -38.26
N PRO A 28 -26.02 0.49 -39.33
CA PRO A 28 -27.44 0.82 -39.25
C PRO A 28 -28.34 -0.38 -38.93
N THR A 29 -27.77 -1.58 -38.76
CA THR A 29 -28.49 -2.80 -38.41
C THR A 29 -28.35 -3.09 -36.91
N SER A 30 -29.44 -3.46 -36.24
CA SER A 30 -29.37 -3.93 -34.86
C SER A 30 -28.59 -5.24 -34.78
N ALA A 31 -27.70 -5.34 -33.79
CA ALA A 31 -26.89 -6.54 -33.55
C ALA A 31 -27.38 -7.25 -32.29
N THR A 32 -27.50 -8.58 -32.35
CA THR A 32 -27.80 -9.38 -31.16
C THR A 32 -26.52 -9.69 -30.41
N HIS A 33 -26.45 -9.29 -29.16
CA HIS A 33 -25.36 -9.61 -28.23
C HIS A 33 -25.86 -10.60 -27.17
N TYR A 34 -25.02 -11.55 -26.79
CA TYR A 34 -25.42 -12.61 -25.86
C TYR A 34 -24.68 -12.43 -24.53
N LEU A 35 -25.45 -12.23 -23.47
CA LEU A 35 -24.96 -12.26 -22.09
C LEU A 35 -25.08 -13.68 -21.53
N TYR A 36 -24.10 -14.10 -20.74
CA TYR A 36 -24.11 -15.39 -20.07
C TYR A 36 -24.18 -15.19 -18.56
N LEU A 37 -25.26 -15.66 -17.94
CA LEU A 37 -25.54 -15.40 -16.53
C LEU A 37 -25.51 -16.70 -15.71
N ARG A 38 -24.85 -16.67 -14.56
CA ARG A 38 -24.83 -17.78 -13.59
C ARG A 38 -24.84 -17.20 -12.16
N PRO A 39 -25.41 -17.88 -11.15
CA PRO A 39 -25.14 -17.52 -9.76
C PRO A 39 -23.64 -17.42 -9.48
N HIS A 40 -23.23 -16.40 -8.72
CA HIS A 40 -21.81 -16.22 -8.38
C HIS A 40 -21.40 -17.20 -7.28
N GLU A 41 -20.56 -18.17 -7.64
CA GLU A 41 -20.07 -19.22 -6.74
C GLU A 41 -18.53 -19.23 -6.76
N PRO A 42 -17.86 -18.29 -6.07
CA PRO A 42 -16.42 -18.28 -5.97
C PRO A 42 -15.92 -19.48 -5.14
N ARG A 43 -14.66 -19.87 -5.32
CA ARG A 43 -14.04 -20.99 -4.58
C ARG A 43 -14.09 -20.79 -3.06
N VAL A 44 -13.97 -19.54 -2.62
CA VAL A 44 -14.15 -19.14 -1.23
C VAL A 44 -15.38 -18.23 -1.18
N PRO A 45 -16.50 -18.67 -0.59
CA PRO A 45 -17.73 -17.88 -0.51
C PRO A 45 -17.52 -16.61 0.31
N ASP A 46 -17.72 -15.46 -0.33
CA ASP A 46 -17.88 -14.16 0.32
C ASP A 46 -19.34 -13.98 0.78
N PRO A 47 -19.65 -13.20 1.84
CA PRO A 47 -21.03 -12.93 2.28
C PRO A 47 -21.97 -12.46 1.17
N ASP A 48 -21.46 -11.79 0.14
CA ASP A 48 -22.28 -11.29 -0.96
C ASP A 48 -22.52 -12.34 -2.06
N SER A 49 -21.81 -13.46 -2.05
CA SER A 49 -21.89 -14.51 -3.08
C SER A 49 -23.30 -15.06 -3.23
N ALA A 50 -24.02 -15.27 -2.12
CA ALA A 50 -25.37 -15.82 -2.12
C ALA A 50 -26.42 -14.92 -2.78
N ARG A 51 -26.14 -13.62 -2.94
CA ARG A 51 -27.01 -12.63 -3.59
C ARG A 51 -26.41 -12.03 -4.85
N SER A 52 -25.42 -12.71 -5.46
CA SER A 52 -24.68 -12.19 -6.60
C SER A 52 -24.86 -13.03 -7.86
N ILE A 53 -24.85 -12.39 -9.03
CA ILE A 53 -24.83 -13.03 -10.34
C ILE A 53 -23.51 -12.72 -11.02
N PHE A 54 -22.87 -13.77 -11.53
CA PHE A 54 -21.74 -13.66 -12.43
C PHE A 54 -22.23 -13.58 -13.88
N ILE A 55 -21.88 -12.48 -14.55
CA ILE A 55 -22.25 -12.20 -15.94
C ILE A 55 -20.98 -12.18 -16.78
N VAL A 56 -20.98 -12.90 -17.89
CA VAL A 56 -19.87 -12.94 -18.86
C VAL A 56 -20.30 -12.34 -20.19
N ASN A 57 -19.31 -11.83 -20.91
CA ASN A 57 -19.46 -11.18 -22.21
C ASN A 57 -20.30 -9.92 -22.09
N VAL A 58 -19.96 -9.06 -21.14
CA VAL A 58 -20.64 -7.78 -20.94
C VAL A 58 -20.25 -6.81 -22.09
N PRO A 59 -21.18 -6.00 -22.65
CA PRO A 59 -20.83 -5.02 -23.68
C PRO A 59 -19.70 -4.08 -23.22
N VAL A 60 -18.82 -3.70 -24.16
CA VAL A 60 -17.62 -2.90 -23.87
C VAL A 60 -17.94 -1.55 -23.20
N SER A 61 -19.08 -0.97 -23.54
CA SER A 61 -19.61 0.26 -22.96
C SER A 61 -20.66 -0.07 -21.89
N THR A 62 -20.37 -0.96 -20.96
CA THR A 62 -21.27 -1.20 -19.82
C THR A 62 -20.84 -0.38 -18.63
N THR A 63 -21.82 0.19 -17.94
CA THR A 63 -21.64 0.84 -16.63
C THR A 63 -22.63 0.22 -15.66
N GLU A 64 -22.44 0.48 -14.37
CA GLU A 64 -23.33 0.01 -13.31
C GLU A 64 -24.80 0.39 -13.56
N THR A 65 -25.05 1.59 -14.08
CA THR A 65 -26.37 2.08 -14.46
C THR A 65 -27.06 1.23 -15.54
N HIS A 66 -26.33 0.70 -16.51
CA HIS A 66 -26.89 -0.18 -17.54
C HIS A 66 -27.41 -1.47 -16.93
N LEU A 67 -26.64 -2.07 -16.00
CA LEU A 67 -27.04 -3.31 -15.34
C LEU A 67 -28.17 -3.08 -14.32
N ARG A 68 -28.14 -1.97 -13.57
CA ARG A 68 -29.28 -1.52 -12.76
C ARG A 68 -30.56 -1.37 -13.59
N HIS A 69 -30.45 -0.77 -14.78
CA HIS A 69 -31.58 -0.60 -15.68
C HIS A 69 -32.07 -1.92 -16.27
N LEU A 70 -31.16 -2.81 -16.70
CA LEU A 70 -31.51 -4.14 -17.22
C LEU A 70 -32.35 -4.92 -16.20
N PHE A 71 -31.86 -5.08 -14.97
CA PHE A 71 -32.53 -5.89 -13.95
C PHE A 71 -33.73 -5.18 -13.29
N GLY A 72 -33.67 -3.86 -13.17
CA GLY A 72 -34.72 -3.07 -12.54
C GLY A 72 -35.89 -2.74 -13.46
N ALA A 73 -35.62 -2.18 -14.65
CA ALA A 73 -36.66 -1.63 -15.53
C ALA A 73 -37.06 -2.58 -16.66
N GLN A 74 -36.10 -3.30 -17.26
CA GLN A 74 -36.38 -4.15 -18.44
C GLN A 74 -36.84 -5.56 -18.04
N LEU A 75 -36.17 -6.18 -17.06
CA LEU A 75 -36.54 -7.50 -16.54
C LEU A 75 -37.54 -7.41 -15.38
N SER A 76 -37.74 -6.23 -14.79
CA SER A 76 -38.67 -5.95 -13.69
C SER A 76 -38.55 -6.93 -12.51
N SER A 77 -37.33 -7.31 -12.15
CA SER A 77 -37.10 -8.51 -11.36
C SER A 77 -36.34 -8.29 -10.05
N GLY A 78 -35.46 -7.30 -9.96
CA GLY A 78 -34.66 -7.11 -8.74
C GLY A 78 -33.90 -5.79 -8.70
N ARG A 79 -33.61 -5.33 -7.48
CA ARG A 79 -32.79 -4.12 -7.25
C ARG A 79 -31.32 -4.52 -7.09
N VAL A 80 -30.47 -3.87 -7.87
CA VAL A 80 -29.02 -4.04 -7.84
C VAL A 80 -28.42 -3.04 -6.83
N GLU A 81 -27.64 -3.55 -5.88
CA GLU A 81 -26.93 -2.77 -4.88
C GLU A 81 -25.69 -2.14 -5.52
N ARG A 82 -24.80 -2.99 -6.05
CA ARG A 82 -23.56 -2.58 -6.72
C ARG A 82 -23.15 -3.55 -7.82
N VAL A 83 -22.24 -3.10 -8.69
CA VAL A 83 -21.62 -3.92 -9.72
C VAL A 83 -20.11 -3.82 -9.65
N GLU A 84 -19.46 -4.98 -9.65
CA GLU A 84 -18.00 -5.10 -9.71
C GLU A 84 -17.61 -5.60 -11.10
N PHE A 85 -16.73 -4.86 -11.79
CA PHE A 85 -16.28 -5.20 -13.13
C PHE A 85 -14.91 -5.89 -13.10
N HIS A 86 -14.62 -6.66 -14.16
CA HIS A 86 -13.29 -7.23 -14.35
C HIS A 86 -12.21 -6.14 -14.42
N GLY A 87 -11.15 -6.27 -13.63
CA GLY A 87 -9.97 -5.39 -13.71
C GLY A 87 -10.10 -4.07 -12.94
N THR A 88 -11.29 -3.69 -12.48
CA THR A 88 -11.39 -2.72 -11.38
C THR A 88 -10.96 -3.46 -10.13
N ALA A 89 -9.78 -3.12 -9.58
CA ALA A 89 -9.41 -3.59 -8.26
C ALA A 89 -10.62 -3.34 -7.36
N SER A 90 -11.17 -4.41 -6.80
CA SER A 90 -12.17 -4.31 -5.76
C SER A 90 -11.45 -3.61 -4.61
N GLU A 91 -11.53 -2.28 -4.57
CA GLU A 91 -11.42 -1.54 -3.33
C GLU A 91 -12.61 -1.99 -2.51
N LYS A 92 -12.53 -3.22 -1.97
CA LYS A 92 -13.38 -3.63 -0.87
C LYS A 92 -13.17 -2.51 0.14
N PRO A 93 -14.21 -1.76 0.53
CA PRO A 93 -14.07 -0.84 1.63
C PRO A 93 -13.55 -1.69 2.78
N SER A 94 -12.29 -1.49 3.18
CA SER A 94 -11.71 -2.18 4.33
C SER A 94 -12.74 -1.98 5.42
N THR A 95 -13.28 -3.08 5.95
CA THR A 95 -14.33 -3.04 6.95
C THR A 95 -13.81 -2.19 8.09
N THR A 96 -14.22 -0.92 8.12
CA THR A 96 -13.95 -0.03 9.23
C THR A 96 -14.76 -0.60 10.36
N THR A 97 -14.12 -1.47 11.15
CA THR A 97 -14.61 -1.86 12.45
C THR A 97 -14.83 -0.55 13.19
N THR A 98 -16.08 -0.12 13.28
CA THR A 98 -16.50 1.07 14.01
C THR A 98 -16.26 0.80 15.49
N ILE A 99 -15.01 0.96 15.92
CA ILE A 99 -14.68 1.10 17.33
C ILE A 99 -15.25 2.45 17.72
N THR A 100 -16.41 2.42 18.38
CA THR A 100 -17.00 3.55 19.10
C THR A 100 -16.02 4.01 20.17
N SER A 101 -15.10 4.90 19.82
CA SER A 101 -14.21 5.57 20.78
C SER A 101 -14.67 6.99 21.03
N ASN A 102 -14.91 7.29 22.31
CA ASN A 102 -15.35 8.59 22.84
C ASN A 102 -14.64 9.82 22.23
N PRO A 103 -15.36 10.93 21.97
CA PRO A 103 -14.86 12.11 21.24
C PRO A 103 -13.92 13.03 22.05
N LYS A 104 -13.25 12.56 23.12
CA LYS A 104 -12.44 13.42 24.02
C LYS A 104 -10.95 13.11 24.10
N LYS A 105 -10.43 12.13 23.35
CA LYS A 105 -8.98 11.94 23.19
C LYS A 105 -8.63 12.10 21.71
N ARG A 106 -7.66 12.97 21.39
CA ARG A 106 -7.08 13.06 20.05
C ARG A 106 -6.67 11.64 19.65
N LYS A 107 -7.45 11.02 18.74
CA LYS A 107 -7.16 9.69 18.22
C LYS A 107 -5.81 9.78 17.52
N ARG A 108 -4.90 8.89 17.89
CA ARG A 108 -3.57 8.85 17.29
C ARG A 108 -3.69 8.07 15.99
N ASP A 109 -3.26 8.67 14.89
CA ASP A 109 -3.23 8.02 13.58
C ASP A 109 -2.31 6.79 13.66
N THR A 110 -2.84 5.63 13.27
CA THR A 110 -2.08 4.38 13.13
C THR A 110 -1.47 4.27 11.74
N THR A 111 -0.40 3.49 11.58
CA THR A 111 0.23 3.28 10.27
C THR A 111 -0.73 2.70 9.23
N ASP A 112 -1.60 1.78 9.63
CA ASP A 112 -2.61 1.18 8.75
C ASP A 112 -3.67 2.20 8.28
N GLU A 113 -4.16 3.08 9.17
CA GLU A 113 -5.12 4.13 8.81
C GLU A 113 -4.51 5.14 7.81
N LEU A 114 -3.24 5.53 8.03
CA LEU A 114 -2.52 6.43 7.13
C LEU A 114 -2.19 5.78 5.79
N GLN A 115 -1.94 4.47 5.76
CA GLN A 115 -1.75 3.72 4.51
C GLN A 115 -3.03 3.73 3.66
N VAL A 116 -4.20 3.51 4.29
CA VAL A 116 -5.50 3.60 3.59
C VAL A 116 -5.74 5.02 3.06
N GLU A 117 -5.40 6.06 3.83
CA GLU A 117 -5.51 7.46 3.39
C GLU A 117 -4.58 7.77 2.21
N LEU A 118 -3.36 7.21 2.21
CA LEU A 118 -2.42 7.30 1.07
C LEU A 118 -2.97 6.61 -0.17
N ASP A 119 -3.49 5.38 -0.03
CA ASP A 119 -4.03 4.61 -1.15
C ASP A 119 -5.28 5.29 -1.74
N ALA A 120 -6.08 5.96 -0.91
CA ALA A 120 -7.22 6.77 -1.35
C ALA A 120 -6.80 8.06 -2.07
N THR A 121 -5.59 8.57 -1.83
CA THR A 121 -5.08 9.81 -2.44
C THR A 121 -4.47 9.52 -3.80
N ALA A 122 -5.33 9.39 -4.81
CA ALA A 122 -4.93 9.11 -6.19
C ALA A 122 -4.89 10.36 -7.08
N LEU A 123 -4.10 10.30 -8.15
CA LEU A 123 -4.11 11.32 -9.21
C LEU A 123 -5.47 11.36 -9.94
N PRO A 124 -5.86 12.51 -10.53
CA PRO A 124 -7.10 12.62 -11.27
C PRO A 124 -7.18 11.60 -12.41
N ARG A 125 -8.33 10.94 -12.54
CA ARG A 125 -8.55 9.97 -13.61
C ARG A 125 -8.54 10.67 -14.97
N THR A 126 -7.77 10.14 -15.91
CA THR A 126 -7.67 10.71 -17.26
C THR A 126 -8.83 10.29 -18.17
N TRP A 127 -9.57 9.25 -17.79
CA TRP A 127 -10.72 8.76 -18.53
C TRP A 127 -11.99 8.99 -17.71
N ASP A 128 -12.99 9.59 -18.36
CA ASP A 128 -14.32 9.84 -17.83
C ASP A 128 -15.14 8.55 -17.64
N ARG A 129 -14.86 7.55 -18.48
CA ARG A 129 -15.52 6.25 -18.47
C ARG A 129 -14.56 5.11 -18.80
N GLU A 130 -14.60 4.09 -17.97
CA GLU A 130 -13.92 2.82 -18.23
C GLU A 130 -14.64 2.02 -19.30
N LEU A 131 -13.87 1.44 -20.22
CA LEU A 131 -14.36 0.53 -21.25
C LEU A 131 -13.83 -0.87 -20.95
N HIS A 132 -14.68 -1.85 -21.18
CA HIS A 132 -14.37 -3.25 -20.92
C HIS A 132 -13.75 -3.91 -22.16
N THR A 133 -12.91 -4.91 -21.93
CA THR A 133 -12.37 -5.76 -22.99
C THR A 133 -13.44 -6.72 -23.52
N SER A 134 -13.20 -7.30 -24.70
CA SER A 134 -14.07 -8.35 -25.23
C SER A 134 -14.06 -9.56 -24.30
N GLY A 135 -15.24 -10.14 -24.03
CA GLY A 135 -15.37 -11.24 -23.08
C GLY A 135 -15.27 -10.85 -21.61
N ALA A 136 -15.24 -9.55 -21.29
CA ALA A 136 -15.24 -9.08 -19.90
C ALA A 136 -16.44 -9.61 -19.12
N HIS A 137 -16.25 -9.75 -17.81
CA HIS A 137 -17.25 -10.21 -16.87
C HIS A 137 -17.55 -9.15 -15.81
N ALA A 138 -18.72 -9.27 -15.21
CA ALA A 138 -19.17 -8.45 -14.09
C ALA A 138 -19.83 -9.32 -13.02
N ILE A 139 -19.66 -8.94 -11.76
CA ILE A 139 -20.36 -9.50 -10.61
C ILE A 139 -21.42 -8.47 -10.22
N VAL A 140 -22.69 -8.84 -10.34
CA VAL A 140 -23.82 -7.99 -9.98
C VAL A 140 -24.33 -8.42 -8.62
N VAL A 141 -24.17 -7.55 -7.62
CA VAL A 141 -24.62 -7.79 -6.25
C VAL A 141 -26.01 -7.19 -6.08
N PHE A 142 -26.98 -8.03 -5.72
CA PHE A 142 -28.35 -7.60 -5.45
C PHE A 142 -28.52 -7.21 -3.99
N VAL A 143 -29.59 -6.47 -3.69
CA VAL A 143 -29.93 -6.09 -2.31
C VAL A 143 -30.17 -7.33 -1.43
N ASP A 144 -30.83 -8.35 -1.99
CA ASP A 144 -31.18 -9.58 -1.30
C ASP A 144 -31.15 -10.79 -2.25
N ARG A 145 -31.04 -11.98 -1.66
CA ARG A 145 -31.04 -13.25 -2.40
C ARG A 145 -32.32 -13.46 -3.24
N PRO A 146 -33.54 -13.17 -2.76
CA PRO A 146 -34.74 -13.23 -3.58
C PRO A 146 -34.69 -12.35 -4.83
N SER A 147 -34.18 -11.11 -4.76
CA SER A 147 -34.01 -10.26 -5.95
C SER A 147 -33.07 -10.88 -6.97
N MET A 148 -31.99 -11.53 -6.52
CA MET A 148 -31.07 -12.24 -7.39
C MET A 148 -31.77 -13.42 -8.09
N GLU A 149 -32.46 -14.28 -7.34
CA GLU A 149 -33.15 -15.46 -7.88
C GLU A 149 -34.28 -15.06 -8.85
N ALA A 150 -35.06 -14.03 -8.51
CA ALA A 150 -36.08 -13.45 -9.37
C ALA A 150 -35.48 -12.92 -10.68
N SER A 151 -34.32 -12.26 -10.60
CA SER A 151 -33.62 -11.73 -11.77
C SER A 151 -33.07 -12.79 -12.69
N LEU A 152 -32.52 -13.87 -12.14
CA LEU A 152 -32.08 -15.01 -12.92
C LEU A 152 -33.25 -15.75 -13.59
N LYS A 153 -34.39 -15.88 -12.88
CA LYS A 153 -35.62 -16.46 -13.42
C LYS A 153 -36.23 -15.58 -14.52
N ALA A 154 -36.22 -14.25 -14.34
CA ALA A 154 -36.70 -13.30 -15.33
C ALA A 154 -35.83 -13.32 -16.60
N ALA A 155 -34.50 -13.38 -16.46
CA ALA A 155 -33.58 -13.53 -17.58
C ALA A 155 -33.83 -14.83 -18.37
N LYS A 156 -33.99 -15.96 -17.68
CA LYS A 156 -34.36 -17.25 -18.31
C LYS A 156 -35.71 -17.17 -19.03
N ARG A 157 -36.71 -16.52 -18.43
CA ARG A 157 -38.03 -16.31 -19.05
C ARG A 157 -37.92 -15.45 -20.30
N ALA A 158 -37.20 -14.33 -20.23
CA ALA A 158 -36.97 -13.42 -21.34
C ALA A 158 -36.28 -14.12 -22.53
N ALA A 159 -35.29 -14.96 -22.25
CA ALA A 159 -34.63 -15.77 -23.26
C ALA A 159 -35.59 -16.77 -23.92
N LYS A 160 -36.44 -17.44 -23.12
CA LYS A 160 -37.44 -18.41 -23.63
C LYS A 160 -38.54 -17.74 -24.45
N THR A 161 -39.00 -16.55 -24.04
CA THR A 161 -40.05 -15.80 -24.75
C THR A 161 -39.51 -14.93 -25.88
N HIS A 162 -38.18 -14.91 -26.10
CA HIS A 162 -37.51 -13.98 -27.02
C HIS A 162 -37.96 -12.53 -26.80
N ALA A 163 -38.00 -12.10 -25.54
CA ALA A 163 -38.37 -10.74 -25.20
C ALA A 163 -37.36 -9.76 -25.86
N LYS A 164 -37.89 -8.72 -26.49
CA LYS A 164 -37.06 -7.69 -27.12
C LYS A 164 -36.46 -6.79 -26.04
N ILE A 165 -35.22 -7.03 -25.67
CA ILE A 165 -34.47 -6.23 -24.71
C ILE A 165 -33.42 -5.43 -25.47
N VAL A 166 -33.65 -4.13 -25.62
CA VAL A 166 -32.69 -3.23 -26.27
C VAL A 166 -31.75 -2.64 -25.21
N TRP A 167 -30.44 -2.83 -25.39
CA TRP A 167 -29.44 -2.30 -24.47
C TRP A 167 -29.46 -0.76 -24.47
N GLY A 168 -29.47 -0.16 -23.28
CA GLY A 168 -29.42 1.31 -23.13
C GLY A 168 -30.74 2.05 -23.43
N GLN A 169 -31.79 1.34 -23.86
CA GLN A 169 -33.08 1.97 -24.18
C GLN A 169 -33.68 2.66 -22.95
N GLY A 170 -33.95 3.96 -23.05
CA GLY A 170 -34.53 4.76 -21.96
C GLY A 170 -33.51 5.38 -20.99
N ILE A 171 -32.23 5.03 -21.11
CA ILE A 171 -31.13 5.65 -20.33
C ILE A 171 -30.12 6.40 -21.20
N ASP A 172 -29.98 6.02 -22.47
CA ASP A 172 -29.05 6.63 -23.43
C ASP A 172 -29.62 7.89 -24.11
N ASN A 173 -30.55 8.60 -23.46
CA ASN A 173 -31.06 9.86 -23.99
C ASN A 173 -29.92 10.89 -24.00
N GLU A 174 -29.46 11.29 -25.19
CA GLU A 174 -28.37 12.28 -25.37
C GLU A 174 -28.62 13.59 -24.62
N LYS A 175 -29.89 13.95 -24.40
CA LYS A 175 -30.30 15.17 -23.70
C LYS A 175 -29.97 15.16 -22.21
N ASP A 176 -29.95 13.99 -21.57
CA ASP A 176 -29.72 13.88 -20.14
C ASP A 176 -28.23 13.83 -19.78
N ASN A 177 -27.33 13.76 -20.80
CA ASN A 177 -25.87 13.63 -20.69
C ASN A 177 -25.44 12.65 -19.58
N ARG A 178 -26.24 11.59 -19.39
CA ARG A 178 -26.13 10.68 -18.24
C ARG A 178 -24.88 9.81 -18.32
N PHE A 179 -24.37 9.61 -19.53
CA PHE A 179 -23.16 8.86 -19.80
C PHE A 179 -22.17 9.72 -20.57
N PRO A 180 -20.87 9.66 -20.24
CA PRO A 180 -19.86 10.31 -21.04
C PRO A 180 -19.91 9.81 -22.49
N ALA A 181 -19.88 10.75 -23.42
CA ALA A 181 -20.02 10.48 -24.85
C ALA A 181 -18.88 9.59 -25.35
N LEU A 182 -19.21 8.62 -26.21
CA LEU A 182 -18.24 7.72 -26.83
C LEU A 182 -17.68 8.32 -28.14
N GLY A 183 -16.80 7.58 -28.82
CA GLY A 183 -16.23 7.98 -30.10
C GLY A 183 -15.26 9.16 -29.97
N ILE A 184 -15.33 10.12 -30.91
CA ILE A 184 -14.41 11.26 -30.96
C ILE A 184 -14.49 12.15 -29.72
N GLN A 185 -15.68 12.30 -29.13
CA GLN A 185 -15.88 13.15 -27.95
C GLN A 185 -15.14 12.58 -26.74
N ARG A 186 -15.14 11.26 -26.56
CA ARG A 186 -14.35 10.57 -25.52
C ARG A 186 -12.87 10.94 -25.57
N TYR A 187 -12.27 10.92 -26.77
CA TYR A 187 -10.86 11.24 -26.93
C TYR A 187 -10.56 12.72 -26.71
N LYS A 188 -11.48 13.62 -27.08
CA LYS A 188 -11.38 15.05 -26.76
C LYS A 188 -11.44 15.28 -25.25
N SER A 189 -12.39 14.64 -24.56
CA SER A 189 -12.49 14.66 -23.10
C SER A 189 -11.22 14.13 -22.44
N HIS A 190 -10.71 12.98 -22.89
CA HIS A 190 -9.47 12.40 -22.39
C HIS A 190 -8.27 13.34 -22.58
N ASN A 191 -8.12 13.95 -23.75
CA ASN A 191 -7.05 14.91 -24.01
C ASN A 191 -7.12 16.10 -23.05
N ARG A 192 -8.33 16.62 -22.80
CA ARG A 192 -8.56 17.67 -21.81
C ARG A 192 -8.19 17.21 -20.39
N LEU A 193 -8.60 16.00 -19.99
CA LEU A 193 -8.33 15.45 -18.66
C LEU A 193 -6.85 15.10 -18.43
N ARG A 194 -6.09 14.83 -19.50
CA ARG A 194 -4.64 14.61 -19.43
C ARG A 194 -3.88 15.85 -18.93
N TYR A 195 -4.45 17.03 -19.10
CA TYR A 195 -3.87 18.30 -18.64
C TYR A 195 -4.77 18.92 -17.56
N PRO A 196 -4.79 18.36 -16.34
CA PRO A 196 -5.58 18.91 -15.24
C PRO A 196 -5.05 20.29 -14.83
N ALA A 197 -5.87 21.04 -14.09
CA ALA A 197 -5.47 22.35 -13.60
C ALA A 197 -4.29 22.23 -12.63
N HIS A 198 -3.29 23.09 -12.78
CA HIS A 198 -2.09 23.09 -11.92
C HIS A 198 -2.44 23.15 -10.42
N ALA A 199 -3.45 23.95 -10.06
CA ALA A 199 -3.90 24.07 -8.67
C ALA A 199 -4.45 22.75 -8.09
N GLU A 200 -5.15 21.96 -8.90
CA GLU A 200 -5.70 20.67 -8.46
C GLU A 200 -4.59 19.65 -8.26
N LEU A 201 -3.64 19.59 -9.19
CA LEU A 201 -2.48 18.70 -9.09
C LEU A 201 -1.62 19.04 -7.86
N LEU A 202 -1.32 20.33 -7.66
CA LEU A 202 -0.55 20.79 -6.52
C LEU A 202 -1.23 20.45 -5.19
N ARG A 203 -2.56 20.61 -5.12
CA ARG A 203 -3.34 20.21 -3.94
C ARG A 203 -3.17 18.72 -3.64
N ILE A 204 -3.40 17.84 -4.63
CA ILE A 204 -3.30 16.38 -4.45
C ILE A 204 -1.89 15.97 -4.03
N VAL A 205 -0.85 16.55 -4.65
CA VAL A 205 0.54 16.27 -4.30
C VAL A 205 0.86 16.74 -2.88
N ASN A 206 0.45 17.95 -2.49
CA ASN A 206 0.68 18.46 -1.14
C ASN A 206 -0.04 17.62 -0.08
N ASP A 207 -1.28 17.24 -0.35
CA ASP A 207 -2.07 16.36 0.54
C ASP A 207 -1.38 15.01 0.69
N TYR A 208 -0.97 14.38 -0.42
CA TYR A 208 -0.21 13.12 -0.40
C TYR A 208 1.09 13.24 0.41
N MET A 209 1.90 14.28 0.17
CA MET A 209 3.17 14.47 0.88
C MET A 209 2.96 14.72 2.38
N SER A 210 1.88 15.42 2.75
CA SER A 210 1.49 15.64 4.14
C SER A 210 1.08 14.34 4.85
N ILE A 211 0.27 13.50 4.20
CA ILE A 211 -0.10 12.18 4.71
C ILE A 211 1.14 11.28 4.80
N PHE A 212 1.99 11.30 3.78
CA PHE A 212 3.21 10.49 3.72
C PHE A 212 4.19 10.86 4.83
N GLY A 213 4.38 12.15 5.12
CA GLY A 213 5.22 12.58 6.25
C GLY A 213 4.69 12.06 7.60
N ARG A 214 3.37 12.14 7.83
CA ARG A 214 2.73 11.56 9.02
C ARG A 214 2.93 10.04 9.09
N PHE A 215 2.83 9.36 7.95
CA PHE A 215 3.04 7.93 7.84
C PHE A 215 4.48 7.52 8.19
N GLU A 216 5.50 8.22 7.67
CA GLU A 216 6.90 7.97 8.00
C GLU A 216 7.19 8.20 9.48
N GLU A 217 6.65 9.28 10.07
CA GLU A 217 6.79 9.55 11.50
C GLU A 217 6.13 8.48 12.37
N ALA A 218 4.93 8.03 12.00
CA ALA A 218 4.21 6.97 12.70
C ALA A 218 5.00 5.66 12.64
N ARG A 219 5.48 5.27 11.46
CA ARG A 219 6.30 4.08 11.24
C ARG A 219 7.62 4.12 12.00
N SER A 220 8.31 5.27 11.97
CA SER A 220 9.55 5.47 12.72
C SER A 220 9.34 5.33 14.23
N ARG A 221 8.23 5.87 14.74
CA ARG A 221 7.85 5.76 16.15
C ARG A 221 7.49 4.34 16.56
N GLU A 222 6.75 3.61 15.73
CA GLU A 222 6.43 2.20 15.95
C GLU A 222 7.69 1.34 15.94
N ALA A 223 8.62 1.60 15.01
CA ALA A 223 9.91 0.92 14.98
C ALA A 223 10.78 1.23 16.21
N ALA A 224 10.80 2.48 16.68
CA ALA A 224 11.54 2.87 17.89
C ALA A 224 10.97 2.19 19.14
N ARG A 225 9.65 2.09 19.27
CA ARG A 225 9.00 1.36 20.36
C ARG A 225 9.26 -0.14 20.28
N GLY A 226 9.14 -0.73 19.09
CA GLY A 226 9.43 -2.14 18.88
C GLY A 226 10.89 -2.49 19.14
N ALA A 227 11.81 -1.53 19.04
CA ALA A 227 13.21 -1.73 19.43
C ALA A 227 13.43 -1.67 20.96
N GLU A 228 12.56 -0.99 21.70
CA GLU A 228 12.63 -0.87 23.17
C GLU A 228 11.96 -2.06 23.87
N VAL A 229 10.98 -2.69 23.23
CA VAL A 229 10.29 -3.87 23.76
C VAL A 229 11.23 -5.08 23.73
N LEU A 230 11.29 -5.81 24.86
CA LEU A 230 12.01 -7.07 25.01
C LEU A 230 11.26 -8.17 24.25
N ASP A 231 12.00 -8.97 23.47
CA ASP A 231 11.44 -10.15 22.80
C ASP A 231 11.06 -11.26 23.82
N GLU A 232 10.35 -12.29 23.38
CA GLU A 232 9.91 -13.43 24.22
C GLU A 232 11.08 -14.15 24.95
N ASP A 233 12.28 -14.09 24.37
CA ASP A 233 13.53 -14.62 24.93
C ASP A 233 14.30 -13.59 25.79
N GLY A 234 13.76 -12.40 26.02
CA GLY A 234 14.35 -11.35 26.85
C GLY A 234 15.48 -10.54 26.21
N PHE A 235 15.65 -10.63 24.89
CA PHE A 235 16.66 -9.85 24.15
C PHE A 235 16.07 -8.54 23.61
N VAL A 236 16.90 -7.48 23.61
CA VAL A 236 16.57 -6.18 23.01
C VAL A 236 17.10 -6.14 21.58
N LYS A 237 16.26 -5.76 20.62
CA LYS A 237 16.65 -5.62 19.22
C LYS A 237 17.64 -4.47 19.01
N VAL A 238 18.89 -4.80 18.70
CA VAL A 238 19.92 -3.79 18.36
C VAL A 238 19.57 -3.16 17.02
N THR A 239 19.05 -1.93 17.04
CA THR A 239 18.85 -1.14 15.83
C THR A 239 20.11 -0.31 15.55
N ARG A 240 20.51 -0.24 14.27
CA ARG A 240 21.50 0.75 13.85
C ARG A 240 20.80 2.10 13.94
N GLY A 241 21.23 2.93 14.88
CA GLY A 241 20.80 4.33 14.93
C GLY A 241 21.06 5.03 13.59
N PRO A 242 20.29 6.08 13.27
CA PRO A 242 20.58 6.89 12.10
C PRO A 242 22.05 7.34 12.13
N LYS A 243 22.70 7.39 10.96
CA LYS A 243 24.01 8.06 10.85
C LYS A 243 23.78 9.54 11.10
N ILE A 244 23.95 9.95 12.36
CA ILE A 244 23.77 11.32 12.81
C ILE A 244 24.99 12.11 12.32
N ASN A 245 24.81 12.87 11.23
CA ASN A 245 25.81 13.83 10.73
C ASN A 245 25.74 15.17 11.50
N ASP A 246 25.27 15.15 12.75
CA ASP A 246 25.04 16.34 13.56
C ASP A 246 26.23 16.57 14.50
N VAL A 247 26.98 17.64 14.24
CA VAL A 247 28.27 17.96 14.89
C VAL A 247 28.11 18.10 16.41
N ALA A 248 26.95 18.58 16.88
CA ALA A 248 26.67 18.80 18.30
C ALA A 248 26.60 17.49 19.11
N ARG A 249 26.19 16.38 18.48
CA ARG A 249 26.11 15.08 19.15
C ARG A 249 27.39 14.25 19.03
N GLU A 250 28.34 14.69 18.19
CA GLU A 250 29.65 14.06 18.06
C GLU A 250 30.54 14.33 19.28
N GLU A 251 30.46 15.54 19.85
CA GLU A 251 31.17 15.89 21.09
C GLU A 251 30.69 15.06 22.29
N GLU A 252 29.38 14.85 22.41
CA GLU A 252 28.81 13.98 23.46
C GLU A 252 29.25 12.52 23.29
N LEU A 253 29.30 12.02 22.05
CA LEU A 253 29.76 10.67 21.74
C LEU A 253 31.26 10.51 22.04
N ARG A 254 32.08 11.51 21.72
CA ARG A 254 33.52 11.53 22.02
C ARG A 254 33.75 11.56 23.54
N ALA A 255 33.01 12.39 24.28
CA ALA A 255 33.11 12.44 25.74
C ALA A 255 32.72 11.10 26.40
N LEU A 256 31.70 10.42 25.87
CA LEU A 256 31.33 9.07 26.33
C LEU A 256 32.40 8.03 25.99
N MET A 257 32.99 8.10 24.78
CA MET A 257 34.10 7.23 24.39
C MET A 257 35.35 7.46 25.25
N GLU A 258 35.68 8.70 25.60
CA GLU A 258 36.79 9.02 26.50
C GLU A 258 36.57 8.46 27.91
N LYS A 259 35.37 8.64 28.47
CA LYS A 259 35.00 8.02 29.76
C LYS A 259 35.08 6.49 29.70
N HIS A 260 34.67 5.88 28.60
CA HIS A 260 34.81 4.43 28.42
C HIS A 260 36.28 4.01 28.30
N LYS A 261 37.10 4.82 27.62
CA LYS A 261 38.54 4.60 27.47
C LYS A 261 39.24 4.70 28.82
N GLU A 262 38.86 5.66 29.66
CA GLU A 262 39.35 5.77 31.03
C GLU A 262 38.97 4.58 31.90
N LYS A 263 37.72 4.10 31.81
CA LYS A 263 37.30 2.86 32.49
C LYS A 263 37.98 1.60 31.94
N SER A 264 38.38 1.62 30.66
CA SER A 264 39.12 0.53 30.02
C SER A 264 40.62 0.54 30.31
N LYS A 265 41.17 1.60 30.92
CA LYS A 265 42.51 1.57 31.51
C LYS A 265 42.43 0.61 32.69
N GLY A 266 42.78 -0.64 32.42
CA GLY A 266 42.60 -1.76 33.34
C GLY A 266 43.20 -1.51 34.73
N LEU A 267 42.71 -2.27 35.70
CA LEU A 267 43.14 -2.19 37.10
C LEU A 267 44.68 -2.34 37.18
N GLN A 268 45.36 -1.26 37.54
CA GLN A 268 46.81 -1.30 37.77
C GLN A 268 47.09 -1.98 39.11
N ASP A 269 48.21 -2.70 39.20
CA ASP A 269 48.70 -3.45 40.36
C ASP A 269 47.91 -4.72 40.76
N PHE A 270 46.99 -5.21 39.92
CA PHE A 270 46.23 -6.44 40.22
C PHE A 270 47.04 -7.72 39.95
N TYR A 271 47.84 -7.74 38.88
CA TYR A 271 48.55 -8.96 38.50
C TYR A 271 50.00 -8.98 39.00
N ARG A 272 50.44 -10.16 39.44
CA ARG A 272 51.82 -10.40 39.94
C ARG A 272 52.91 -10.07 38.92
N PHE A 273 52.60 -10.05 37.62
CA PHE A 273 53.55 -9.64 36.59
C PHE A 273 53.74 -8.12 36.55
N GLN A 274 52.66 -7.33 36.73
CA GLN A 274 52.71 -5.87 36.83
C GLN A 274 53.58 -5.44 38.02
N MET A 275 53.41 -6.11 39.17
CA MET A 275 54.23 -5.86 40.36
C MET A 275 55.70 -6.26 40.16
N ARG A 276 55.99 -7.28 39.35
CA ARG A 276 57.37 -7.68 39.00
C ARG A 276 58.02 -6.69 38.05
N GLU A 277 57.31 -6.22 37.03
CA GLU A 277 57.80 -5.16 36.14
C GLU A 277 58.07 -3.87 36.91
N LYS A 278 57.14 -3.42 37.75
CA LYS A 278 57.29 -2.20 38.57
C LYS A 278 58.49 -2.28 39.52
N LYS A 279 58.80 -3.47 40.05
CA LYS A 279 60.03 -3.71 40.85
C LYS A 279 61.29 -3.69 39.99
N LYS A 280 61.26 -4.31 38.81
CA LYS A 280 62.38 -4.32 37.86
C LYS A 280 62.70 -2.91 37.39
N GLU A 281 61.68 -2.12 37.08
CA GLU A 281 61.80 -0.72 36.66
C GLU A 281 62.43 0.14 37.76
N ARG A 282 61.93 0.03 39.01
CA ARG A 282 62.59 0.69 40.17
C ARG A 282 64.04 0.27 40.35
N GLN A 283 64.35 -1.02 40.16
CA GLN A 283 65.72 -1.50 40.26
C GLN A 283 66.60 -0.90 39.16
N THR A 284 66.09 -0.75 37.94
CA THR A 284 66.81 -0.08 36.84
C THR A 284 66.98 1.41 37.08
N GLU A 285 66.00 2.10 37.66
CA GLU A 285 66.14 3.51 38.04
C GLU A 285 67.20 3.72 39.12
N LEU A 286 67.28 2.82 40.11
CA LEU A 286 68.32 2.88 41.14
C LEU A 286 69.72 2.65 40.56
N LEU A 287 69.86 1.72 39.61
CA LEU A 287 71.11 1.50 38.89
C LEU A 287 71.53 2.75 38.09
N LYS A 288 70.60 3.38 37.37
CA LYS A 288 70.85 4.64 36.65
C LYS A 288 71.30 5.76 37.60
N LYS A 289 70.60 5.96 38.71
CA LYS A 289 70.98 6.95 39.73
C LYS A 289 72.35 6.67 40.34
N PHE A 290 72.69 5.40 40.56
CA PHE A 290 74.00 5.01 41.08
C PHE A 290 75.13 5.27 40.08
N GLU A 291 74.92 5.00 38.79
CA GLU A 291 75.88 5.34 37.74
C GLU A 291 76.09 6.86 37.62
N GLU A 292 75.00 7.64 37.71
CA GLU A 292 75.07 9.10 37.74
C GLU A 292 75.87 9.62 38.95
N ASP A 293 75.64 9.07 40.13
CA ASP A 293 76.37 9.46 41.34
C ASP A 293 77.83 8.99 41.31
N LYS A 294 78.12 7.80 40.77
CA LYS A 294 79.50 7.35 40.52
C LYS A 294 80.22 8.29 39.56
N ARG A 295 79.54 8.72 38.49
CA ARG A 295 80.08 9.70 37.54
C ARG A 295 80.36 11.05 38.20
N LYS A 296 79.46 11.55 39.06
CA LYS A 296 79.69 12.76 39.87
C LYS A 296 80.89 12.63 40.81
N VAL A 297 81.06 11.46 41.45
CA VAL A 297 82.20 11.21 42.35
C VAL A 297 83.51 11.11 41.57
N GLU A 298 83.51 10.49 40.39
CA GLU A 298 84.69 10.46 39.50
C GLU A 298 85.06 11.86 39.00
N GLU A 299 84.08 12.70 38.65
CA GLU A 299 84.32 14.11 38.35
C GLU A 299 84.92 14.87 39.55
N MET A 300 84.42 14.64 40.77
CA MET A 300 85.02 15.23 41.98
C MET A 300 86.42 14.71 42.29
N LYS A 301 86.70 13.42 42.04
CA LYS A 301 88.06 12.83 42.16
C LYS A 301 89.01 13.35 41.09
N ARG A 302 88.56 13.62 39.87
CA ARG A 302 89.37 14.30 38.85
C ARG A 302 89.67 15.75 39.23
N ARG A 303 88.75 16.41 39.96
CA ARG A 303 88.93 17.79 40.46
C ARG A 303 89.88 17.88 41.66
N ARG A 304 90.04 16.81 42.45
CA ARG A 304 91.07 16.67 43.50
C ARG A 304 92.27 15.90 42.94
N GLY A 305 93.22 16.62 42.34
CA GLY A 305 94.35 16.05 41.59
C GLY A 305 95.11 14.90 42.27
N LYS A 306 95.67 14.00 41.45
CA LYS A 306 96.50 12.86 41.87
C LYS A 306 97.66 13.33 42.75
N VAL A 307 97.73 12.82 43.98
CA VAL A 307 98.92 12.93 44.84
C VAL A 307 100.01 12.04 44.24
N LYS A 308 101.14 12.63 43.84
CA LYS A 308 102.40 11.91 43.57
C LYS A 308 103.11 11.68 44.92
N PRO A 309 103.58 10.47 45.23
CA PRO A 309 104.46 10.26 46.37
C PRO A 309 105.90 10.69 45.99
N GLU A 310 106.58 11.36 46.93
CA GLU A 310 108.05 11.26 47.09
C GLU A 310 108.37 10.04 47.96
#